data_AF-A0A4U9TVW0-F1
#
_entry.id   AF-A0A4U9TVW0-F1
#
_cell.length_a   1.000
_cell.length_b   1.000
_cell.length_c   1.000
_cell.angle_alpha   90.00
_cell.angle_beta   90.00
_cell.angle_gamma   90.00
#
_symmetry.space_group_name_H-M   'P 1'
#
loop_
_entity.id
_entity.type
_entity.pdbx_description
1 polymer ?
#
loop_
_entity_poly.entity_id
_entity_poly.type
_entity_poly.pdbx_seq_one_letter_code
_entity_poly.pdbx_strand_id
1 'polypeptide(L)'
;MKAASKENNWDLNYGEIAKIFRAGCIIRAQFLQKITDAYVENADIANLLLAPYFKQIADEYQQALRDVVSYAVQNGIPTPTFSAAIAYYDSYRSAVLPGQPDPGAA
;
A
#
# COMPACT_ATOMS: atom_id res chain seq x y z
N MET A 1 -10.16 2.90 4.44
CA MET A 1 -10.68 3.35 5.75
C MET A 1 -10.61 4.87 5.90
N LYS A 2 -9.48 5.53 5.64
CA LYS A 2 -9.35 7.00 5.77
C LYS A 2 -10.40 7.81 5.00
N ALA A 3 -10.67 7.47 3.75
CA ALA A 3 -11.73 8.12 2.96
C ALA A 3 -13.12 8.01 3.61
N ALA A 4 -13.52 6.80 4.03
CA ALA A 4 -14.80 6.56 4.71
C ALA A 4 -14.90 7.28 6.07
N SER A 5 -13.82 7.30 6.86
CA SER A 5 -13.80 8.04 8.13
C SER A 5 -14.07 9.53 7.93
N LYS A 6 -13.50 10.12 6.86
CA LYS A 6 -13.71 11.53 6.51
C LYS A 6 -15.15 11.79 6.05
N GLU A 7 -15.67 10.92 5.19
CA GLU A 7 -17.03 11.05 4.65
C GLU A 7 -18.11 10.92 5.74
N ASN A 8 -17.89 10.05 6.73
CA ASN A 8 -18.87 9.75 7.77
C ASN A 8 -18.57 10.42 9.12
N ASN A 9 -17.51 11.23 9.22
CA ASN A 9 -17.06 11.89 10.46
C ASN A 9 -16.86 10.93 11.65
N TRP A 10 -16.31 9.74 11.41
CA TRP A 10 -16.16 8.69 12.43
C TRP A 10 -14.91 8.81 13.30
N ASP A 11 -13.98 9.71 12.97
CA ASP A 11 -12.70 9.89 13.68
C ASP A 11 -12.00 8.56 14.03
N LEU A 12 -11.83 7.69 13.02
CA LEU A 12 -11.34 6.33 13.23
C LEU A 12 -9.87 6.31 13.67
N ASN A 13 -9.59 5.58 14.76
CA ASN A 13 -8.22 5.29 15.19
C ASN A 13 -7.66 4.05 14.46
N TYR A 14 -6.87 4.27 13.41
CA TYR A 14 -6.30 3.20 12.59
C TYR A 14 -5.29 2.33 13.34
N GLY A 15 -4.58 2.89 14.33
CA GLY A 15 -3.64 2.15 15.17
C GLY A 15 -4.35 1.11 16.04
N GLU A 16 -5.46 1.50 16.69
CA GLU A 16 -6.29 0.58 17.48
C GLU A 16 -6.99 -0.47 16.60
N ILE A 17 -7.50 -0.08 15.44
CA ILE A 17 -8.08 -1.04 14.47
C ILE A 17 -7.03 -2.09 14.07
N ALA A 18 -5.80 -1.68 13.76
CA ALA A 18 -4.72 -2.60 13.43
C ALA A 18 -4.37 -3.53 14.60
N LYS A 19 -4.40 -3.03 15.85
CA LYS A 19 -4.17 -3.84 17.04
C LYS A 19 -5.23 -4.94 17.20
N ILE A 20 -6.50 -4.62 17.01
CA ILE A 20 -7.60 -5.59 17.11
C ILE A 20 -7.39 -6.73 16.11
N PHE A 21 -6.93 -6.45 14.89
CA PHE A 21 -6.68 -7.48 13.89
C PHE A 21 -5.49 -8.40 14.21
N ARG A 22 -4.64 -8.08 15.19
CA ARG A 22 -3.48 -8.94 15.53
C ARG A 22 -3.87 -10.28 16.17
N ALA A 23 -5.06 -10.39 16.74
CA ALA A 23 -5.52 -11.62 17.39
C ALA A 23 -6.98 -11.93 17.02
N GLY A 24 -7.35 -13.21 17.06
CA GLY A 24 -8.73 -13.67 16.85
C GLY A 24 -9.22 -13.70 15.39
N CYS A 25 -8.75 -12.81 14.51
CA CYS A 25 -9.22 -12.76 13.12
C CYS A 25 -8.45 -13.71 12.17
N ILE A 26 -9.02 -13.96 10.97
CA ILE A 26 -8.44 -14.85 9.93
C ILE A 26 -7.12 -14.29 9.39
N ILE A 27 -7.00 -12.97 9.25
CA ILE A 27 -5.84 -12.29 8.66
C ILE A 27 -4.69 -12.05 9.65
N ARG A 28 -4.75 -12.64 10.85
CA ARG A 28 -3.75 -12.42 11.91
C ARG A 28 -2.35 -12.78 11.42
N ALA A 29 -1.39 -11.87 11.62
CA ALA A 29 0.00 -12.08 11.25
C ALA A 29 0.91 -11.15 12.05
N GLN A 30 2.19 -11.51 12.19
CA GLN A 30 3.22 -10.61 12.73
C GLN A 30 3.33 -9.31 11.91
N PHE A 31 2.98 -9.37 10.61
CA PHE A 31 2.89 -8.22 9.72
C PHE A 31 1.99 -7.09 10.26
N LEU A 32 0.89 -7.43 10.94
CA LEU A 32 -0.03 -6.42 11.48
C LEU A 32 0.59 -5.58 12.59
N GLN A 33 1.60 -6.09 13.31
CA GLN A 33 2.36 -5.29 14.27
C GLN A 33 3.06 -4.12 13.57
N LYS A 34 3.64 -4.36 12.39
CA LYS A 34 4.33 -3.30 11.62
C LYS A 34 3.37 -2.21 11.17
N ILE A 35 2.12 -2.57 10.87
CA ILE A 35 1.06 -1.59 10.57
C ILE A 35 0.72 -0.78 11.82
N THR A 36 0.53 -1.44 12.97
CA THR A 36 0.31 -0.75 14.24
C THR A 36 1.45 0.22 14.55
N ASP A 37 2.70 -0.22 14.43
CA ASP A 37 3.88 0.61 14.72
C ASP A 37 3.91 1.85 13.83
N ALA A 38 3.62 1.71 12.53
CA ALA A 38 3.57 2.83 11.60
C ALA A 38 2.51 3.89 11.97
N TYR A 39 1.32 3.46 12.43
CA TYR A 39 0.28 4.39 12.90
C TYR A 39 0.54 4.95 14.30
N VAL A 40 1.34 4.26 15.13
CA VAL A 40 1.81 4.81 16.42
C VAL A 40 2.83 5.92 16.18
N GLU A 41 3.73 5.74 15.21
CA GLU A 41 4.71 6.76 14.83
C GLU A 41 4.06 7.96 14.12
N ASN A 42 3.11 7.71 13.22
CA ASN A 42 2.36 8.74 12.51
C ASN A 42 0.90 8.33 12.30
N ALA A 43 0.02 8.78 13.20
CA ALA A 43 -1.41 8.50 13.13
C ALA A 43 -2.08 9.04 11.85
N ASP A 44 -1.53 10.11 11.29
CA ASP A 44 -2.05 10.82 10.12
C ASP A 44 -1.43 10.39 8.80
N ILE A 45 -0.63 9.31 8.80
CA ILE A 45 0.01 8.81 7.58
C ILE A 45 -1.04 8.61 6.47
N ALA A 46 -0.75 9.12 5.28
CA ALA A 46 -1.68 9.07 4.15
C ALA A 46 -1.74 7.67 3.53
N ASN A 47 -0.60 6.98 3.49
CA ASN A 47 -0.46 5.65 2.92
C ASN A 47 0.69 4.91 3.63
N LEU A 48 0.49 3.62 3.93
CA LEU A 48 1.50 2.80 4.59
C LEU A 48 2.80 2.67 3.80
N LEU A 49 2.76 2.78 2.46
CA LEU A 49 3.97 2.78 1.62
C LEU A 49 4.93 3.94 1.94
N LEU A 50 4.47 4.98 2.63
CA LEU A 50 5.30 6.10 3.05
C LEU A 50 6.02 5.84 4.38
N ALA A 51 5.61 4.81 5.14
CA ALA A 51 6.26 4.50 6.41
C ALA A 51 7.62 3.84 6.15
N PRO A 52 8.67 4.14 6.94
CA PRO A 52 10.04 3.71 6.65
C PRO A 52 10.19 2.20 6.42
N TYR A 53 9.54 1.38 7.27
CA TYR A 53 9.56 -0.07 7.14
C TYR A 53 9.00 -0.56 5.81
N PHE A 54 7.79 -0.12 5.43
CA PHE A 54 7.14 -0.57 4.20
C PHE A 54 7.82 -0.03 2.95
N LYS A 55 8.34 1.20 3.02
CA LYS A 55 9.13 1.80 1.95
C LYS A 55 10.38 0.94 1.67
N GLN A 56 11.13 0.58 2.70
CA GLN A 56 12.32 -0.25 2.55
C GLN A 56 12.00 -1.61 1.92
N ILE A 57 10.95 -2.29 2.39
CA ILE A 57 10.51 -3.57 1.83
C ILE A 57 10.10 -3.43 0.36
N ALA A 58 9.38 -2.35 0.01
CA ALA A 58 9.00 -2.09 -1.37
C ALA A 58 10.24 -1.83 -2.26
N ASP A 59 11.19 -1.05 -1.78
CA ASP A 59 12.44 -0.75 -2.49
C ASP A 59 13.28 -2.02 -2.70
N GLU A 60 13.33 -2.91 -1.71
CA GLU A 60 14.06 -4.18 -1.75
C GLU A 60 13.42 -5.21 -2.70
N TYR A 61 12.09 -5.37 -2.66
CA TYR A 61 11.41 -6.47 -3.36
C TYR A 61 10.71 -6.08 -4.66
N GLN A 62 10.64 -4.79 -5.03
CA GLN A 62 9.95 -4.39 -6.26
C GLN A 62 10.53 -5.08 -7.51
N GLN A 63 11.85 -5.31 -7.56
CA GLN A 63 12.48 -5.96 -8.72
C GLN A 63 12.05 -7.42 -8.83
N ALA A 64 12.06 -8.17 -7.73
CA ALA A 64 11.59 -9.55 -7.71
C ALA A 64 10.12 -9.65 -8.13
N LEU A 65 9.27 -8.72 -7.69
CA LEU A 65 7.87 -8.66 -8.13
C LEU A 65 7.75 -8.42 -9.63
N ARG A 66 8.56 -7.53 -10.21
CA ARG A 66 8.59 -7.28 -11.66
C ARG A 66 9.01 -8.53 -12.43
N ASP A 67 10.02 -9.24 -11.94
CA ASP A 67 10.52 -10.47 -12.59
C ASP A 67 9.43 -11.56 -12.58
N VAL A 68 8.75 -11.75 -11.44
CA VAL A 68 7.64 -12.71 -11.30
C VAL A 68 6.47 -12.36 -12.23
N VAL A 69 6.05 -11.09 -12.28
CA VAL A 69 4.96 -10.65 -13.16
C VAL A 69 5.35 -10.83 -14.63
N SER A 70 6.57 -10.45 -15.01
CA SER A 70 7.07 -10.59 -16.38
C SER A 70 7.10 -12.05 -16.81
N TYR A 71 7.63 -12.94 -15.96
CA TYR A 71 7.63 -14.38 -16.20
C TYR A 71 6.21 -14.93 -16.34
N ALA A 72 5.30 -14.56 -15.44
CA ALA A 72 3.93 -15.02 -15.46
C ALA A 72 3.21 -14.62 -16.75
N VAL A 73 3.38 -13.36 -17.20
CA VAL A 73 2.81 -12.85 -18.45
C VAL A 73 3.34 -13.63 -19.65
N GLN A 74 4.65 -13.85 -19.74
CA GLN A 74 5.27 -14.59 -20.84
C GLN A 74 4.81 -16.05 -20.93
N ASN A 75 4.49 -16.66 -19.78
CA ASN A 75 4.07 -18.06 -19.68
C ASN A 75 2.54 -18.25 -19.61
N GLY A 76 1.75 -17.18 -19.76
CA GLY A 76 0.29 -17.27 -19.69
C GLY A 76 -0.25 -17.66 -18.31
N ILE A 77 0.50 -17.39 -17.23
CA ILE A 77 0.09 -17.67 -15.85
C ILE A 77 -0.65 -16.44 -15.29
N PRO A 78 -1.93 -16.56 -14.90
CA PRO A 78 -2.69 -15.43 -14.39
C PRO A 78 -2.21 -15.00 -12.99
N THR A 79 -1.77 -13.76 -12.85
CA THR A 79 -1.28 -13.17 -11.59
C THR A 79 -1.96 -11.82 -11.28
N PRO A 80 -3.30 -11.77 -11.22
CA PRO A 80 -4.05 -10.51 -11.21
C PRO A 80 -3.66 -9.58 -10.04
N THR A 81 -3.44 -10.13 -8.85
CA THR A 81 -3.07 -9.35 -7.65
C THR A 81 -1.65 -8.81 -7.72
N PHE A 82 -0.68 -9.56 -8.26
CA PHE A 82 0.69 -9.09 -8.44
C PHE A 82 0.78 -8.02 -9.52
N SER A 83 0.11 -8.23 -10.66
CA SER A 83 0.03 -7.23 -11.72
C SER A 83 -0.64 -5.94 -11.25
N ALA A 84 -1.72 -6.03 -10.49
CA ALA A 84 -2.36 -4.86 -9.89
C ALA A 84 -1.48 -4.16 -8.84
N ALA A 85 -0.76 -4.92 -8.01
CA ALA A 85 0.12 -4.38 -6.99
C ALA A 85 1.27 -3.56 -7.60
N ILE A 86 1.94 -4.08 -8.63
CA ILE A 86 3.05 -3.36 -9.28
C ILE A 86 2.53 -2.13 -10.05
N ALA A 87 1.37 -2.24 -10.72
CA ALA A 87 0.75 -1.12 -11.41
C ALA A 87 0.34 0.00 -10.43
N TYR A 88 -0.21 -0.36 -9.27
CA TYR A 88 -0.54 0.59 -8.21
C TYR A 88 0.71 1.27 -7.64
N TYR A 89 1.75 0.49 -7.32
CA TYR A 89 3.01 1.03 -6.79
C TYR A 89 3.64 2.04 -7.75
N ASP A 90 3.73 1.70 -9.05
CA ASP A 90 4.29 2.59 -10.07
C ASP A 90 3.43 3.85 -10.30
N SER A 91 2.10 3.70 -10.28
CA SER A 91 1.21 4.85 -10.44
C SER A 91 1.27 5.78 -9.23
N TYR A 92 1.30 5.24 -8.02
CA TYR A 92 1.27 6.02 -6.78
C TYR A 92 2.55 6.83 -6.57
N ARG A 93 3.71 6.33 -7.02
CA ARG A 93 4.99 7.02 -6.91
C ARG A 93 5.29 7.97 -8.06
N SER A 94 4.46 7.97 -9.12
CA SER A 94 4.66 8.86 -10.26
C SER A 94 4.12 10.24 -9.96
N ALA A 95 4.96 11.27 -10.06
CA ALA A 95 4.53 12.66 -9.91
C ALA A 95 3.61 13.12 -11.06
N VAL A 96 3.78 12.52 -12.25
CA VAL A 96 2.98 12.81 -13.45
C VAL A 96 2.48 11.48 -14.00
N LEU A 97 1.16 11.39 -14.20
CA LEU A 97 0.53 10.22 -14.78
C LEU A 97 0.09 10.52 -16.22
N PRO A 98 0.13 9.53 -17.14
CA PRO A 98 -0.42 9.70 -18.47
C PRO A 98 -1.92 10.00 -18.38
N GLY A 99 -2.32 11.23 -18.67
CA GLY A 99 -3.71 11.71 -18.58
C GLY A 99 -3.96 12.81 -17.54
N GLN A 100 -2.98 13.13 -16.68
CA GLN A 100 -3.04 14.28 -15.79
C GLN A 100 -2.50 15.53 -16.52
N PRO A 101 -3.20 16.67 -16.54
CA PRO A 101 -2.69 17.89 -17.17
C PRO A 101 -1.38 18.32 -16.49
N ASP A 102 -0.41 18.74 -17.31
CA ASP A 102 0.92 19.18 -16.86
C ASP A 102 0.78 20.35 -15.89
N PRO A 103 1.24 20.21 -14.63
CA PRO A 103 1.16 21.29 -13.64
C PRO A 103 2.05 22.51 -14.00
N GLY A 104 2.93 22.41 -15.00
CA GLY A 104 3.75 23.50 -15.52
C GLY A 104 3.23 24.17 -16.81
N ALA A 105 2.08 23.75 -17.34
CA ALA A 105 1.50 24.30 -18.56
C ALA A 105 0.49 25.45 -18.31
N ALA A 106 0.59 26.14 -17.16
CA ALA A 106 -0.18 27.33 -16.80
C ALA A 106 0.73 28.52 -16.51
#